data_AF-A0AAD9N905-F1
#
_entry.id   AF-A0AAD9N905-F1
#
_cell.length_a   1.000
_cell.length_b   1.000
_cell.length_c   1.000
_cell.angle_alpha   90.00
_cell.angle_beta   90.00
_cell.angle_gamma   90.00
#
_symmetry.space_group_name_H-M   'P 1'
#
loop_
_entity.id
_entity.type
_entity.pdbx_description
1 polymer ?
#
loop_
_entity_poly.entity_id
_entity_poly.type
_entity_poly.pdbx_seq_one_letter_code
_entity_poly.pdbx_strand_id
1 'polypeptide(L)'
;MWTNKKYDGSGQLYLGWASSILNEANQSIRGLSELQNGRLLVTLVDILWPSARLGEKIQNLDDPTPEACMEVVLNYLTTIGVRHSLNEKDVIGEDLKPFCDLLWLIIINLSVHTPKLAPFQRNVRMGSRLMLNWCREKVPSMTVNHFESLVSNIQRDGVLIDLLKHLCVNITYHSDTQTYLENCLKAAEEELGVKKDIINAELFLQGKIGDEALLIYLTLLKRKIKQKEDLLALTSNKHELVGVQEPSHKLGMHAFLFFIVKHET
;
A
#
# COMPACT_ATOMS: atom_id res chain seq x y z
N MET A 1 -5.82 -14.95 19.50
CA MET A 1 -4.83 -15.99 19.82
C MET A 1 -4.39 -16.57 18.49
N TRP A 2 -3.31 -16.04 17.91
CA TRP A 2 -2.81 -16.45 16.59
C TRP A 2 -1.67 -17.45 16.80
N THR A 3 -1.80 -18.64 16.24
CA THR A 3 -0.90 -19.77 16.41
C THR A 3 0.45 -19.51 15.73
N ASN A 4 1.52 -19.74 16.49
CA ASN A 4 2.91 -19.93 16.07
C ASN A 4 3.03 -20.50 14.65
N LYS A 5 3.30 -19.65 13.66
CA LYS A 5 4.00 -20.04 12.43
C LYS A 5 5.39 -19.41 12.51
N LYS A 6 6.42 -20.24 12.30
CA LYS A 6 7.84 -19.87 12.29
C LYS A 6 8.05 -18.67 11.35
N TYR A 7 8.70 -17.63 11.86
CA TYR A 7 9.06 -16.39 11.17
C TYR A 7 10.37 -16.57 10.39
N ASP A 8 10.37 -17.33 9.30
CA ASP A 8 11.59 -17.53 8.48
C ASP A 8 11.59 -16.74 7.15
N GLY A 9 10.61 -15.85 6.92
CA GLY A 9 10.56 -14.98 5.74
C GLY A 9 9.65 -13.72 5.83
N SER A 10 9.13 -13.38 7.00
CA SER A 10 8.12 -12.29 7.16
C SER A 10 8.68 -10.89 6.95
N GLY A 11 9.97 -10.66 7.24
CA GLY A 11 10.58 -9.33 7.11
C GLY A 11 10.56 -8.81 5.67
N GLN A 12 10.75 -9.69 4.69
CA GLN A 12 10.78 -9.32 3.28
C GLN A 12 9.40 -8.86 2.78
N LEU A 13 8.33 -9.49 3.27
CA LEU A 13 6.95 -9.10 2.98
C LEU A 13 6.67 -7.67 3.46
N TYR A 14 6.97 -7.38 4.73
CA TYR A 14 6.75 -6.05 5.30
C TYR A 14 7.68 -5.00 4.67
N LEU A 15 8.92 -5.38 4.34
CA LEU A 15 9.87 -4.49 3.65
C LEU A 15 9.36 -4.14 2.25
N GLY A 16 8.87 -5.13 1.49
CA GLY A 16 8.27 -4.92 0.18
C GLY A 16 7.08 -3.99 0.24
N TRP A 17 6.19 -4.19 1.22
CA TRP A 17 5.05 -3.29 1.45
C TRP A 17 5.48 -1.88 1.80
N ALA A 18 6.33 -1.71 2.81
CA ALA A 18 6.78 -0.40 3.26
C ALA A 18 7.51 0.35 2.15
N SER A 19 8.37 -0.34 1.38
CA SER A 19 9.06 0.22 0.22
C SER A 19 8.07 0.70 -0.85
N SER A 20 7.02 -0.06 -1.15
CA SER A 20 6.01 0.34 -2.13
C SER A 20 5.20 1.56 -1.69
N ILE A 21 4.97 1.75 -0.40
CA ILE A 21 4.29 2.94 0.15
C ILE A 21 5.24 4.15 0.16
N LEU A 22 6.45 4.00 0.70
CA LEU A 22 7.42 5.09 0.81
C LEU A 22 7.88 5.63 -0.56
N ASN A 23 7.90 4.78 -1.59
CA ASN A 23 8.22 5.21 -2.95
C ASN A 23 7.20 6.24 -3.51
N GLU A 24 5.99 6.34 -2.94
CA GLU A 24 5.03 7.40 -3.29
C GLU A 24 5.54 8.80 -2.94
N ALA A 25 6.45 8.90 -1.96
CA ALA A 25 7.13 10.12 -1.56
C ALA A 25 8.61 10.13 -2.01
N ASN A 26 8.98 9.31 -3.01
CA ASN A 26 10.37 9.13 -3.47
C ASN A 26 11.34 8.71 -2.35
N GLN A 27 10.85 8.01 -1.33
CA GLN A 27 11.68 7.46 -0.26
C GLN A 27 11.90 5.97 -0.50
N SER A 28 13.10 5.50 -0.17
CA SER A 28 13.47 4.09 -0.27
C SER A 28 14.12 3.62 1.01
N ILE A 29 13.89 2.37 1.36
CA ILE A 29 14.50 1.70 2.50
C ILE A 29 15.13 0.39 2.01
N ARG A 30 16.23 0.00 2.63
CA ARG A 30 16.95 -1.27 2.37
C ARG A 30 16.62 -2.32 3.41
N GLY A 31 16.18 -1.92 4.60
CA GLY A 31 15.79 -2.83 5.67
C GLY A 31 14.73 -2.24 6.60
N LEU A 32 14.05 -3.12 7.35
CA LEU A 32 13.04 -2.71 8.32
C LEU A 32 13.63 -1.90 9.50
N SER A 33 14.91 -2.07 9.81
CA SER A 33 15.59 -1.30 10.86
C SER A 33 15.59 0.20 10.61
N GLU A 34 15.53 0.64 9.35
CA GLU A 34 15.40 2.06 9.01
C GLU A 34 14.05 2.64 9.43
N LEU A 35 13.01 1.81 9.57
CA LEU A 35 11.71 2.22 10.08
C LEU A 35 11.65 2.25 11.61
N GLN A 36 12.52 1.49 12.30
CA GLN A 36 12.55 1.42 13.77
C GLN A 36 12.98 2.75 14.41
N ASN A 37 13.60 3.67 13.66
CA ASN A 37 13.85 5.05 14.12
C ASN A 37 12.58 5.91 14.25
N GLY A 38 11.41 5.39 13.87
CA GLY A 38 10.10 6.03 14.01
C GLY A 38 9.78 7.10 12.96
N ARG A 39 10.77 7.84 12.45
CA ARG A 39 10.54 8.96 11.50
C ARG A 39 10.00 8.51 10.14
N LEU A 40 10.61 7.47 9.57
CA LEU A 40 10.12 6.91 8.32
C LEU A 40 8.77 6.19 8.50
N LEU A 41 8.54 5.59 9.68
CA LEU A 41 7.25 4.99 10.01
C LEU A 41 6.14 6.03 10.11
N VAL A 42 6.41 7.20 10.68
CA VAL A 42 5.47 8.34 10.70
C VAL A 42 5.16 8.83 9.30
N THR A 43 6.19 9.03 8.47
CA THR A 43 5.99 9.40 7.06
C THR A 43 5.10 8.37 6.35
N LEU A 44 5.36 7.08 6.57
CA LEU A 44 4.56 5.99 6.02
C LEU A 44 3.09 6.08 6.47
N VAL A 45 2.83 6.32 7.76
CA VAL A 45 1.46 6.47 8.28
C VAL A 45 0.76 7.69 7.67
N ASP A 46 1.45 8.81 7.50
CA ASP A 46 0.88 10.01 6.88
C ASP A 46 0.63 9.83 5.38
N ILE A 47 1.43 9.04 4.66
CA ILE A 47 1.14 8.65 3.26
C ILE A 47 -0.13 7.80 3.18
N LEU A 48 -0.31 6.86 4.11
CA LEU A 48 -1.50 6.01 4.16
C LEU A 48 -2.74 6.80 4.58
N TRP A 49 -2.58 7.71 5.55
CA TRP A 49 -3.67 8.49 6.12
C TRP A 49 -3.23 9.93 6.43
N PRO A 50 -3.27 10.84 5.44
CA PRO A 50 -2.77 12.22 5.60
C PRO A 50 -3.47 13.01 6.71
N SER A 51 -4.68 12.64 7.09
CA SER A 51 -5.40 13.27 8.21
C SER A 51 -4.84 12.90 9.59
N ALA A 52 -3.92 11.92 9.70
CA ALA A 52 -3.26 11.58 10.96
C ALA A 52 -2.30 12.69 11.41
N ARG A 53 -1.63 13.36 10.46
CA ARG A 53 -0.68 14.47 10.65
C ARG A 53 0.37 14.15 11.73
N LEU A 54 0.91 12.93 11.69
CA LEU A 54 1.88 12.49 12.68
C LEU A 54 3.23 13.22 12.53
N GLY A 55 3.59 13.62 11.31
CA GLY A 55 4.76 14.45 11.06
C GLY A 55 4.71 15.79 11.78
N GLU A 56 3.54 16.47 11.78
CA GLU A 56 3.33 17.70 12.55
C GLU A 56 3.48 17.45 14.07
N LYS A 57 2.97 16.30 14.56
CA LYS A 57 3.09 15.94 15.97
C LYS A 57 4.54 15.74 16.40
N ILE A 58 5.36 15.11 15.56
CA ILE A 58 6.79 14.91 15.85
C ILE A 58 7.58 16.21 15.74
N GLN A 59 7.24 17.10 14.79
CA GLN A 59 7.88 18.42 14.68
C GLN A 59 7.66 19.29 15.91
N ASN A 60 6.53 19.10 16.61
CA ASN A 60 6.19 19.81 17.83
C ASN A 60 6.76 19.16 19.12
N LEU A 61 7.53 18.07 19.00
CA LEU A 61 8.23 17.49 20.15
C LEU A 61 9.50 18.30 20.47
N ASP A 62 9.74 18.53 21.75
CA ASP A 62 10.97 19.18 22.22
C ASP A 62 12.22 18.33 21.89
N ASP A 63 12.10 17.00 22.00
CA ASP A 63 13.14 16.04 21.62
C ASP A 63 12.55 14.83 20.86
N PRO A 64 12.67 14.79 19.52
CA PRO A 64 12.13 13.73 18.68
C PRO A 64 13.05 12.49 18.63
N THR A 65 13.19 11.81 19.77
CA THR A 65 13.87 10.52 19.91
C THR A 65 13.13 9.39 19.17
N PRO A 66 13.79 8.27 18.83
CA PRO A 66 13.10 7.10 18.26
C PRO A 66 11.91 6.62 19.09
N GLU A 67 12.06 6.58 20.42
CA GLU A 67 11.02 6.20 21.37
C GLU A 67 9.82 7.15 21.29
N ALA A 68 10.06 8.47 21.31
CA ALA A 68 9.00 9.46 21.23
C ALA A 68 8.28 9.41 19.87
N CYS A 69 9.03 9.20 18.78
CA CYS A 69 8.45 9.02 17.44
C CYS A 69 7.55 7.78 17.38
N MET A 70 7.99 6.69 18.00
CA MET A 70 7.24 5.44 18.03
C MET A 70 5.99 5.52 18.91
N GLU A 71 6.10 6.20 20.05
CA GLU A 71 4.98 6.50 20.94
C GLU A 71 3.89 7.27 20.19
N VAL A 72 4.24 8.25 19.35
CA VAL A 72 3.27 8.98 18.50
C VAL A 72 2.48 8.02 17.59
N VAL A 73 3.13 7.02 16.99
CA VAL A 73 2.46 6.01 16.15
C VAL A 73 1.54 5.11 16.96
N LEU A 74 2.03 4.58 18.09
CA LEU A 74 1.26 3.70 18.97
C LEU A 74 0.02 4.42 19.55
N ASN A 75 0.19 5.66 20.00
CA ASN A 75 -0.90 6.50 20.49
C ASN A 75 -1.93 6.80 19.39
N TYR A 76 -1.48 7.00 18.15
CA TYR A 76 -2.41 7.15 17.03
C TYR A 76 -3.23 5.89 16.76
N LEU A 77 -2.60 4.70 16.77
CA LEU A 77 -3.31 3.42 16.65
C LEU A 77 -4.37 3.26 17.75
N THR A 78 -4.03 3.60 18.98
CA THR A 78 -4.98 3.61 20.11
C THR A 78 -6.13 4.61 19.87
N THR A 79 -5.83 5.81 19.36
CA THR A 79 -6.83 6.85 19.04
C THR A 79 -7.85 6.37 18.01
N ILE A 80 -7.43 5.61 17.00
CA ILE A 80 -8.34 5.03 16.00
C ILE A 80 -8.99 3.72 16.47
N GLY A 81 -8.81 3.33 17.74
CA GLY A 81 -9.46 2.19 18.39
C GLY A 81 -8.77 0.83 18.16
N VAL A 82 -7.50 0.81 17.77
CA VAL A 82 -6.71 -0.44 17.67
C VAL A 82 -6.20 -0.82 19.06
N ARG A 83 -6.49 -2.04 19.50
CA ARG A 83 -5.96 -2.58 20.76
C ARG A 83 -4.63 -3.30 20.51
N HIS A 84 -3.60 -2.93 21.25
CA HIS A 84 -2.29 -3.58 21.24
C HIS A 84 -1.65 -3.56 22.63
N SER A 85 -0.67 -4.43 22.85
CA SER A 85 0.15 -4.48 24.08
C SER A 85 1.60 -4.04 23.82
N LEU A 86 1.88 -3.51 22.62
CA LEU A 86 3.21 -3.07 22.21
C LEU A 86 3.61 -1.81 22.98
N ASN A 87 4.87 -1.76 23.43
CA ASN A 87 5.52 -0.56 23.91
C ASN A 87 6.62 -0.12 22.94
N GLU A 88 7.09 1.12 23.06
CA GLU A 88 8.10 1.74 22.20
C GLU A 88 9.45 1.01 22.22
N LYS A 89 9.86 0.49 23.38
CA LYS A 89 11.14 -0.21 23.54
C LYS A 89 11.15 -1.58 22.87
N ASP A 90 10.03 -2.30 22.95
CA ASP A 90 9.87 -3.62 22.34
C ASP A 90 10.01 -3.54 20.81
N VAL A 91 9.51 -2.47 20.19
CA VAL A 91 9.48 -2.32 18.74
C VAL A 91 10.76 -1.70 18.16
N ILE A 92 11.57 -1.03 18.99
CA ILE A 92 12.89 -0.50 18.62
C ILE A 92 14.00 -1.55 18.81
N GLY A 93 13.73 -2.60 19.59
CA GLY A 93 14.70 -3.64 19.91
C GLY A 93 15.19 -4.48 18.72
N GLU A 94 16.18 -5.33 19.00
CA GLU A 94 16.76 -6.26 18.01
C GLU A 94 15.79 -7.35 17.55
N ASP A 95 14.81 -7.70 18.39
CA ASP A 95 13.73 -8.60 17.99
C ASP A 95 12.79 -7.88 17.02
N LEU A 96 12.77 -8.33 15.77
CA LEU A 96 11.89 -7.77 14.75
C LEU A 96 10.43 -8.20 14.90
N LYS A 97 10.12 -9.18 15.75
CA LYS A 97 8.76 -9.70 15.87
C LYS A 97 7.76 -8.65 16.38
N PRO A 98 7.99 -7.91 17.50
CA PRO A 98 7.10 -6.85 17.93
C PRO A 98 6.94 -5.75 16.87
N PHE A 99 8.01 -5.45 16.13
CA PHE A 99 7.96 -4.49 15.03
C PHE A 99 7.11 -5.00 13.86
N CYS A 100 7.24 -6.27 13.48
CA CYS A 100 6.36 -6.89 12.47
C CYS A 100 4.89 -6.88 12.92
N ASP A 101 4.62 -7.18 14.20
CA ASP A 101 3.27 -7.09 14.76
C ASP A 101 2.70 -5.66 14.64
N LEU A 102 3.53 -4.62 14.88
CA LEU A 102 3.16 -3.22 14.65
C LEU A 102 2.82 -2.93 13.18
N LEU A 103 3.70 -3.35 12.25
CA LEU A 103 3.48 -3.15 10.82
C LEU A 103 2.19 -3.83 10.35
N TRP A 104 1.90 -5.03 10.86
CA TRP A 104 0.65 -5.71 10.56
C TRP A 104 -0.58 -4.95 11.05
N LEU A 105 -0.54 -4.36 12.26
CA LEU A 105 -1.62 -3.51 12.75
C LEU A 105 -1.84 -2.30 11.83
N ILE A 106 -0.76 -1.68 11.36
CA ILE A 106 -0.81 -0.55 10.40
C ILE A 106 -1.40 -1.00 9.07
N ILE A 107 -0.92 -2.11 8.50
CA ILE A 107 -1.40 -2.68 7.24
C ILE A 107 -2.91 -2.92 7.31
N ILE A 108 -3.38 -3.62 8.34
CA ILE A 108 -4.80 -3.94 8.47
C ILE A 108 -5.65 -2.68 8.60
N ASN A 109 -5.26 -1.74 9.45
CA ASN A 109 -6.14 -0.62 9.79
C ASN A 109 -6.05 0.57 8.84
N LEU A 110 -4.93 0.72 8.12
CA LEU A 110 -4.66 1.87 7.24
C LEU A 110 -4.43 1.53 5.77
N SER A 111 -4.00 0.30 5.43
CA SER A 111 -3.85 -0.12 4.03
C SER A 111 -5.07 -0.93 3.56
N VAL A 112 -5.42 -2.01 4.26
CA VAL A 112 -6.54 -2.90 3.89
C VAL A 112 -7.88 -2.22 4.18
N HIS A 113 -7.98 -1.60 5.35
CA HIS A 113 -9.14 -0.83 5.79
C HIS A 113 -8.81 0.64 5.91
N THR A 114 -9.82 1.45 6.25
CA THR A 114 -9.68 2.87 6.57
C THR A 114 -10.05 3.13 8.04
N PRO A 115 -9.42 4.11 8.71
CA PRO A 115 -9.81 4.58 10.04
C PRO A 115 -11.27 5.01 10.16
N LYS A 116 -11.94 5.34 9.05
CA LYS A 116 -13.37 5.70 9.03
C LYS A 116 -14.29 4.54 9.43
N LEU A 117 -13.84 3.29 9.28
CA LEU A 117 -14.60 2.13 9.70
C LEU A 117 -14.42 1.87 11.20
N ALA A 118 -15.47 1.37 11.85
CA ALA A 118 -15.40 1.02 13.26
C ALA A 118 -14.38 -0.11 13.50
N PRO A 119 -13.65 -0.12 14.63
CA PRO A 119 -12.56 -1.08 14.85
C PRO A 119 -12.94 -2.56 14.67
N PHE A 120 -14.14 -2.96 15.07
CA PHE A 120 -14.61 -4.34 14.93
C PHE A 120 -14.80 -4.78 13.46
N GLN A 121 -14.96 -3.83 12.54
CA GLN A 121 -15.09 -4.08 11.10
C GLN A 121 -13.74 -4.23 10.40
N ARG A 122 -12.65 -3.77 11.04
CA ARG A 122 -11.29 -3.78 10.48
C ARG A 122 -10.56 -5.06 10.87
N ASN A 123 -10.92 -6.15 10.23
CA ASN A 123 -10.30 -7.47 10.45
C ASN A 123 -9.95 -8.15 9.12
N VAL A 124 -9.09 -9.19 9.20
CA VAL A 124 -8.60 -9.93 8.03
C VAL A 124 -9.74 -10.50 7.20
N ARG A 125 -10.73 -11.15 7.84
CA ARG A 125 -11.86 -11.78 7.14
C ARG A 125 -12.65 -10.77 6.32
N MET A 126 -12.96 -9.61 6.90
CA MET A 126 -13.63 -8.53 6.18
C MET A 126 -12.75 -7.99 5.04
N GLY A 127 -11.46 -7.80 5.30
CA GLY A 127 -10.47 -7.36 4.32
C GLY A 127 -10.40 -8.28 3.11
N SER A 128 -10.25 -9.59 3.34
CA SER A 128 -10.24 -10.61 2.27
C SER A 128 -11.54 -10.60 1.47
N ARG A 129 -12.70 -10.45 2.12
CA ARG A 129 -13.99 -10.37 1.41
C ARG A 129 -14.08 -9.13 0.51
N LEU A 130 -13.67 -7.97 1.01
CA LEU A 130 -13.62 -6.74 0.22
C LEU A 130 -12.62 -6.85 -0.93
N MET A 131 -11.50 -7.56 -0.72
CA MET A 131 -10.50 -7.78 -1.75
C MET A 131 -11.01 -8.72 -2.85
N LEU A 132 -11.66 -9.83 -2.50
CA LEU A 132 -12.29 -10.72 -3.46
C LEU A 132 -13.34 -10.00 -4.32
N ASN A 133 -14.12 -9.10 -3.72
CA ASN A 133 -15.06 -8.27 -4.47
C ASN A 133 -14.35 -7.38 -5.49
N TRP A 134 -13.28 -6.70 -5.08
CA TRP A 134 -12.49 -5.87 -5.98
C TRP A 134 -11.80 -6.68 -7.09
N CYS A 135 -11.26 -7.87 -6.79
CA CYS A 135 -10.69 -8.75 -7.81
C CYS A 135 -11.74 -9.16 -8.84
N ARG A 136 -12.96 -9.50 -8.41
CA ARG A 136 -14.08 -9.84 -9.30
C ARG A 136 -14.56 -8.67 -10.15
N GLU A 137 -14.49 -7.44 -9.65
CA GLU A 137 -14.78 -6.24 -10.45
C GLU A 137 -13.80 -6.09 -11.63
N LYS A 138 -12.52 -6.45 -11.41
CA LYS A 138 -11.46 -6.37 -12.43
C LYS A 138 -11.36 -7.64 -13.29
N VAL A 139 -11.76 -8.79 -12.77
CA VAL A 139 -11.80 -10.10 -13.45
C VAL A 139 -13.21 -10.68 -13.32
N PRO A 140 -14.18 -10.28 -14.17
CA PRO A 140 -15.58 -10.69 -14.02
C PRO A 140 -15.84 -12.20 -14.15
N SER A 141 -14.91 -12.94 -14.78
CA SER A 141 -14.95 -14.41 -14.87
C SER A 141 -14.59 -15.11 -13.56
N MET A 142 -14.04 -14.40 -12.57
CA MET A 142 -13.63 -14.96 -11.29
C MET A 142 -14.83 -15.52 -10.52
N THR A 143 -14.78 -16.80 -10.17
CA THR A 143 -15.72 -17.41 -9.23
C THR A 143 -15.24 -17.20 -7.79
N VAL A 144 -16.15 -16.83 -6.90
CA VAL A 144 -15.81 -16.56 -5.49
C VAL A 144 -16.51 -17.56 -4.58
N ASN A 145 -15.72 -18.29 -3.80
CA ASN A 145 -16.18 -19.11 -2.68
C ASN A 145 -15.78 -18.45 -1.35
N HIS A 146 -16.75 -17.86 -0.65
CA HIS A 146 -16.52 -17.18 0.63
C HIS A 146 -16.21 -18.11 1.81
N PHE A 147 -16.29 -19.44 1.62
CA PHE A 147 -15.88 -20.44 2.60
C PHE A 147 -14.41 -20.85 2.47
N GLU A 148 -13.76 -20.44 1.37
CA GLU A 148 -12.34 -20.72 1.12
C GLU A 148 -11.45 -19.53 1.51
N SER A 149 -10.14 -19.79 1.61
CA SER A 149 -9.13 -18.76 1.87
C SER A 149 -9.00 -17.79 0.69
N LEU A 150 -8.34 -16.65 0.94
CA LEU A 150 -8.05 -15.69 -0.13
C LEU A 150 -7.16 -16.32 -1.20
N VAL A 151 -6.13 -17.06 -0.78
CA VAL A 151 -5.21 -17.77 -1.70
C VAL A 151 -5.96 -18.77 -2.57
N SER A 152 -6.81 -19.61 -1.99
CA SER A 152 -7.55 -20.63 -2.77
C SER A 152 -8.44 -20.01 -3.85
N ASN A 153 -9.08 -18.88 -3.56
CA ASN A 153 -9.89 -18.16 -4.54
C ASN A 153 -9.06 -17.55 -5.69
N ILE A 154 -7.87 -17.01 -5.38
CA ILE A 154 -7.05 -16.25 -6.33
C ILE A 154 -6.09 -17.14 -7.14
N GLN A 155 -5.70 -18.29 -6.59
CA GLN A 155 -4.86 -19.27 -7.29
C GLN A 155 -5.67 -20.04 -8.35
N ARG A 156 -6.98 -20.18 -8.14
CA ARG A 156 -7.88 -20.85 -9.07
C ARG A 156 -7.90 -20.14 -10.42
N ASP A 157 -7.93 -20.93 -11.50
CA ASP A 157 -8.13 -20.49 -12.88
C ASP A 157 -7.20 -19.34 -13.34
N GLY A 158 -6.01 -19.20 -12.73
CA GLY A 158 -5.06 -18.15 -13.10
C GLY A 158 -5.52 -16.72 -12.79
N VAL A 159 -6.44 -16.52 -11.84
CA VAL A 159 -7.04 -15.21 -11.53
C VAL A 159 -5.99 -14.12 -11.25
N LEU A 160 -4.89 -14.43 -10.55
CA LEU A 160 -3.83 -13.44 -10.34
C LEU A 160 -3.18 -12.97 -11.64
N ILE A 161 -2.94 -13.89 -12.59
CA ILE A 161 -2.37 -13.56 -13.91
C ILE A 161 -3.34 -12.68 -14.69
N ASP A 162 -4.61 -13.07 -14.74
CA ASP A 162 -5.63 -12.30 -15.46
C ASP A 162 -5.85 -10.91 -14.85
N LEU A 163 -5.80 -10.81 -13.52
CA LEU A 163 -5.81 -9.52 -12.83
C LEU A 163 -4.61 -8.68 -13.26
N LEU A 164 -3.39 -9.22 -13.19
CA LEU A 164 -2.18 -8.46 -13.56
C LEU A 164 -2.18 -8.01 -15.02
N LYS A 165 -2.65 -8.86 -15.95
CA LYS A 165 -2.85 -8.51 -17.37
C LYS A 165 -3.89 -7.42 -17.58
N HIS A 166 -4.89 -7.33 -16.71
CA HIS A 166 -5.87 -6.25 -16.75
C HIS A 166 -5.27 -4.92 -16.24
N LEU A 167 -4.32 -4.98 -15.30
CA LEU A 167 -3.76 -3.82 -14.62
C LEU A 167 -2.49 -3.26 -15.28
N CYS A 168 -1.71 -4.10 -15.96
CA CYS A 168 -0.42 -3.75 -16.58
C CYS A 168 -0.46 -4.02 -18.09
N VAL A 169 0.26 -3.21 -18.87
CA VAL A 169 0.19 -3.26 -20.35
C VAL A 169 1.34 -4.07 -20.94
N ASN A 170 2.55 -3.93 -20.41
CA ASN A 170 3.77 -4.48 -21.00
C ASN A 170 4.18 -5.80 -20.36
N ILE A 171 3.36 -6.84 -20.54
CA ILE A 171 3.67 -8.18 -20.01
C ILE A 171 4.23 -9.08 -21.11
N THR A 172 5.47 -9.53 -20.94
CA THR A 172 6.08 -10.54 -21.83
C THR A 172 5.42 -11.89 -21.62
N TYR A 173 4.74 -12.39 -22.65
CA TYR A 173 4.14 -13.73 -22.63
C TYR A 173 5.20 -14.83 -22.55
N HIS A 174 4.88 -15.89 -21.80
CA HIS A 174 5.68 -17.11 -21.74
C HIS A 174 4.75 -18.33 -21.63
N SER A 175 5.14 -19.46 -22.21
CA SER A 175 4.32 -20.68 -22.19
C SER A 175 4.34 -21.37 -20.82
N ASP A 176 5.48 -21.35 -20.12
CA ASP A 176 5.57 -21.78 -18.73
C ASP A 176 4.84 -20.78 -17.81
N THR A 177 3.93 -21.31 -16.98
CA THR A 177 3.05 -20.51 -16.12
C THR A 177 3.81 -19.80 -15.00
N GLN A 178 4.86 -20.42 -14.46
CA GLN A 178 5.67 -19.80 -13.40
C GLN A 178 6.44 -18.61 -13.96
N THR A 179 7.18 -18.78 -15.06
CA THR A 179 7.88 -17.68 -15.73
C THR A 179 6.91 -16.60 -16.19
N TYR A 180 5.71 -16.97 -16.66
CA TYR A 180 4.72 -15.98 -17.07
C TYR A 180 4.19 -15.16 -15.89
N LEU A 181 3.93 -15.80 -14.73
CA LEU A 181 3.58 -15.09 -13.51
C LEU A 181 4.72 -14.18 -13.04
N GLU A 182 5.98 -14.62 -13.10
CA GLU A 182 7.15 -13.78 -12.78
C GLU A 182 7.21 -12.53 -13.67
N ASN A 183 6.95 -12.66 -14.98
CA ASN A 183 6.85 -11.53 -15.90
C ASN A 183 5.69 -10.59 -15.52
N CYS A 184 4.53 -11.13 -15.12
CA CYS A 184 3.40 -10.32 -14.66
C CYS A 184 3.72 -9.53 -13.38
N LEU A 185 4.36 -10.18 -12.40
CA LEU A 185 4.77 -9.55 -11.15
C LEU A 185 5.82 -8.45 -11.40
N LYS A 186 6.76 -8.69 -12.31
CA LYS A 186 7.76 -7.71 -12.75
C LYS A 186 7.10 -6.50 -13.41
N ALA A 187 6.13 -6.70 -14.30
CA ALA A 187 5.40 -5.60 -14.93
C ALA A 187 4.66 -4.74 -13.88
N ALA A 188 4.07 -5.36 -12.85
CA ALA A 188 3.46 -4.59 -11.75
C ALA A 188 4.48 -3.81 -10.93
N GLU A 189 5.70 -4.31 -10.75
CA GLU A 189 6.77 -3.54 -10.11
C GLU A 189 7.19 -2.33 -10.96
N GLU A 190 7.39 -2.52 -12.27
CA GLU A 190 7.85 -1.49 -13.18
C GLU A 190 6.78 -0.42 -13.45
N GLU A 191 5.51 -0.82 -13.66
CA GLU A 191 4.42 0.10 -14.02
C GLU A 191 3.68 0.70 -12.83
N LEU A 192 3.59 -0.04 -11.71
CA LEU A 192 2.79 0.37 -10.55
C LEU A 192 3.64 0.59 -9.29
N GLY A 193 4.92 0.22 -9.29
CA GLY A 193 5.80 0.33 -8.11
C GLY A 193 5.46 -0.65 -6.99
N VAL A 194 4.74 -1.74 -7.29
CA VAL A 194 4.42 -2.79 -6.31
C VAL A 194 5.53 -3.84 -6.32
N LYS A 195 6.25 -3.99 -5.20
CA LYS A 195 7.40 -4.90 -5.11
C LYS A 195 7.00 -6.34 -5.45
N LYS A 196 7.64 -6.90 -6.48
CA LYS A 196 7.37 -8.29 -6.93
C LYS A 196 7.73 -9.33 -5.88
N ASP A 197 8.74 -9.07 -5.05
CA ASP A 197 9.27 -10.01 -4.05
C ASP A 197 8.32 -10.23 -2.86
N ILE A 198 7.19 -9.51 -2.79
CA ILE A 198 6.09 -9.78 -1.84
C ILE A 198 5.45 -11.15 -2.12
N ILE A 199 5.40 -11.57 -3.39
CA ILE A 199 4.83 -12.84 -3.83
C ILE A 199 5.90 -13.61 -4.59
N ASN A 200 6.28 -14.77 -4.08
CA ASN A 200 7.08 -15.72 -4.84
C ASN A 200 6.17 -16.54 -5.78
N ALA A 201 6.40 -16.47 -7.08
CA ALA A 201 5.57 -17.10 -8.10
C ALA A 201 5.49 -18.63 -7.94
N GLU A 202 6.62 -19.28 -7.66
CA GLU A 202 6.68 -20.72 -7.44
C GLU A 202 5.83 -21.12 -6.21
N LEU A 203 6.06 -20.46 -5.07
CA LEU A 203 5.32 -20.75 -3.84
C LEU A 203 3.83 -20.44 -3.99
N PHE A 204 3.46 -19.42 -4.77
CA PHE A 204 2.07 -19.09 -5.07
C PHE A 204 1.40 -20.23 -5.85
N LEU A 205 2.03 -20.69 -6.93
CA LEU A 205 1.50 -21.78 -7.77
C LEU A 205 1.43 -23.11 -7.02
N GLN A 206 2.29 -23.33 -6.02
CA GLN A 206 2.24 -24.48 -5.13
C GLN A 206 1.22 -24.34 -3.98
N GLY A 207 0.52 -23.21 -3.85
CA GLY A 207 -0.43 -22.95 -2.75
C GLY A 207 0.25 -22.84 -1.39
N LYS A 208 1.54 -22.47 -1.36
CA LYS A 208 2.37 -22.39 -0.15
C LYS A 208 2.50 -20.97 0.42
N ILE A 209 1.92 -19.96 -0.24
CA ILE A 209 1.87 -18.61 0.33
C ILE A 209 0.75 -18.47 1.35
N GLY A 210 0.90 -17.55 2.30
CA GLY A 210 -0.15 -17.19 3.25
C GLY A 210 -1.13 -16.15 2.69
N ASP A 211 -2.37 -16.17 3.18
CA ASP A 211 -3.38 -15.14 2.91
C ASP A 211 -2.89 -13.72 3.24
N GLU A 212 -2.01 -13.58 4.23
CA GLU A 212 -1.40 -12.31 4.60
C GLU A 212 -0.59 -11.69 3.47
N ALA A 213 0.34 -12.46 2.88
CA ALA A 213 1.18 -11.98 1.79
C ALA A 213 0.35 -11.55 0.58
N LEU A 214 -0.65 -12.37 0.23
CA LEU A 214 -1.55 -12.08 -0.87
C LEU A 214 -2.44 -10.85 -0.59
N LEU A 215 -2.97 -10.72 0.63
CA LEU A 215 -3.78 -9.58 1.02
C LEU A 215 -2.98 -8.27 0.93
N ILE A 216 -1.73 -8.28 1.40
CA ILE A 216 -0.81 -7.14 1.29
C ILE A 216 -0.58 -6.79 -0.18
N TYR A 217 -0.23 -7.77 -1.02
CA TYR A 217 0.05 -7.55 -2.43
C TYR A 217 -1.15 -6.95 -3.18
N LEU A 218 -2.34 -7.56 -3.04
CA LEU A 218 -3.56 -7.10 -3.69
C LEU A 218 -3.99 -5.71 -3.18
N THR A 219 -3.77 -5.41 -1.90
CA THR A 219 -4.04 -4.08 -1.34
C THR A 219 -3.16 -3.01 -1.97
N LEU A 220 -1.88 -3.29 -2.19
CA LEU A 220 -0.97 -2.39 -2.87
C LEU A 220 -1.39 -2.18 -4.33
N LEU A 221 -1.71 -3.24 -5.07
CA LEU A 221 -2.22 -3.12 -6.44
C LEU A 221 -3.45 -2.22 -6.49
N LYS A 222 -4.45 -2.48 -5.64
CA LYS A 222 -5.67 -1.67 -5.55
C LYS A 222 -5.38 -0.20 -5.28
N ARG A 223 -4.45 0.10 -4.35
CA ARG A 223 -4.03 1.47 -4.03
C ARG A 223 -3.39 2.16 -5.25
N LYS A 224 -2.43 1.51 -5.91
CA LYS A 224 -1.72 2.09 -7.06
C LYS A 224 -2.65 2.35 -8.24
N ILE A 225 -3.59 1.44 -8.49
CA ILE A 225 -4.59 1.61 -9.54
C ILE A 225 -5.52 2.77 -9.23
N LYS A 226 -6.00 2.89 -7.99
CA LYS A 226 -6.79 4.06 -7.59
C LYS A 226 -6.03 5.37 -7.79
N GLN A 227 -4.76 5.42 -7.40
CA GLN A 227 -3.91 6.61 -7.60
C GLN A 227 -3.75 6.95 -9.08
N LYS A 228 -3.54 5.94 -9.94
CA LYS A 228 -3.46 6.10 -11.39
C LYS A 228 -4.78 6.62 -11.97
N GLU A 229 -5.91 6.06 -11.55
CA GLU A 229 -7.26 6.48 -11.96
C GLU A 229 -7.52 7.95 -11.53
N ASP A 230 -7.18 8.32 -10.29
CA ASP A 230 -7.34 9.68 -9.76
C ASP A 230 -6.47 10.70 -10.52
N LEU A 231 -5.22 10.34 -10.87
CA LEU A 231 -4.34 11.17 -11.69
C LEU A 231 -4.89 11.39 -13.10
N LEU A 232 -5.39 10.33 -13.74
CA LEU A 232 -6.00 10.43 -15.07
C LEU A 232 -7.21 11.36 -15.07
N ALA A 233 -8.10 11.22 -14.09
CA ALA A 233 -9.27 12.09 -13.94
C ALA A 233 -8.87 13.57 -13.79
N LEU A 234 -7.82 13.87 -13.01
CA LEU A 234 -7.28 15.23 -12.87
C LEU A 234 -6.71 15.78 -14.18
N THR A 235 -6.07 14.94 -15.01
CA THR A 235 -5.53 15.36 -16.32
C THR A 235 -6.62 15.59 -17.36
N SER A 236 -7.67 14.76 -17.38
CA SER A 236 -8.82 14.93 -18.29
C SER A 236 -9.58 16.23 -18.01
N ASN A 237 -9.82 16.56 -16.74
CA ASN A 237 -10.50 17.81 -16.35
C ASN A 237 -9.69 19.08 -16.68
N LYS A 238 -8.35 18.99 -16.73
CA LYS A 238 -7.50 20.12 -17.16
C LYS A 238 -7.61 20.39 -18.66
N HIS A 239 -7.83 19.37 -19.49
CA HIS A 239 -8.03 19.57 -20.93
C HIS A 239 -9.38 20.21 -21.26
N GLU A 240 -10.42 19.98 -20.47
CA GLU A 240 -11.72 20.66 -20.63
C GLU A 240 -11.66 22.14 -20.22
N LEU A 241 -10.84 22.51 -19.24
CA LEU A 241 -10.68 23.90 -18.79
C LEU A 241 -9.78 24.77 -19.69
N VAL A 242 -9.02 24.17 -20.61
CA VAL A 242 -8.20 24.88 -21.61
C VAL A 242 -8.96 25.03 -22.95
N GLY A 243 -10.17 24.48 -23.04
CA GLY A 243 -10.96 24.40 -24.26
C GLY A 243 -12.09 25.42 -24.41
N VAL A 244 -12.11 26.58 -23.73
CA VAL A 244 -13.06 27.67 -24.04
C VAL A 244 -12.47 29.04 -23.70
N GLN A 245 -11.84 29.70 -24.68
CA GLN A 245 -12.03 31.11 -25.05
C GLN A 245 -11.02 31.51 -26.14
N GLU A 246 -11.46 31.52 -27.40
CA GLU A 246 -10.84 32.37 -28.41
C GLU A 246 -11.03 33.84 -28.01
N PRO A 247 -9.97 34.67 -27.93
CA PRO A 247 -10.15 36.08 -27.70
C PRO A 247 -10.58 36.77 -29.00
N SER A 248 -11.88 37.04 -29.14
CA SER A 248 -12.36 38.07 -30.05
C SER A 248 -11.78 39.42 -29.60
N HIS A 249 -11.00 40.05 -30.48
CA HIS A 249 -10.41 41.37 -30.30
C HIS A 249 -11.34 42.39 -29.61
N LYS A 250 -10.89 42.97 -28.48
CA LYS A 250 -10.89 44.42 -28.21
C LYS A 250 -10.05 44.74 -26.96
N LEU A 251 -9.32 45.85 -27.08
CA LEU A 251 -8.33 46.43 -26.16
C LEU A 251 -8.74 46.47 -24.68
N GLY A 252 -7.76 46.28 -23.79
CA GLY A 252 -7.80 46.77 -22.40
C GLY A 252 -6.84 46.02 -21.47
N MET A 253 -5.77 46.69 -21.03
CA MET A 253 -4.69 46.17 -20.17
C MET A 253 -5.18 45.59 -18.83
N HIS A 254 -4.67 44.41 -18.43
CA HIS A 254 -3.76 44.22 -17.29
C HIS A 254 -3.55 42.71 -17.06
N ALA A 255 -2.35 42.23 -17.39
CA ALA A 255 -1.91 40.87 -17.08
C ALA A 255 -1.34 40.83 -15.65
N PHE A 256 -1.85 39.92 -14.82
CA PHE A 256 -1.12 39.35 -13.68
C PHE A 256 -1.50 37.88 -13.54
N LEU A 257 -0.65 37.01 -14.11
CA LEU A 257 -0.60 35.58 -13.83
C LEU A 257 0.79 35.32 -13.25
N PHE A 258 0.86 35.12 -11.93
CA PHE A 258 2.05 34.59 -11.29
C PHE A 258 1.85 33.08 -11.09
N PHE A 259 2.58 32.29 -11.87
CA PHE A 259 2.96 30.93 -11.51
C PHE A 259 4.42 30.98 -11.05
N ILE A 260 4.69 30.64 -9.79
CA ILE A 260 6.04 30.26 -9.35
C ILE A 260 6.04 28.75 -9.13
N VAL A 261 6.86 28.09 -9.94
CA VAL A 261 7.31 26.71 -9.82
C VAL A 261 8.69 26.72 -9.16
N LYS A 262 8.98 25.63 -8.43
CA LYS A 262 10.24 25.21 -7.79
C LYS A 262 10.53 25.76 -6.38
N HIS A 263 10.52 24.83 -5.42
CA HIS A 263 11.59 24.75 -4.45
C HIS A 263 12.15 23.33 -4.43
N GLU A 264 13.30 23.18 -5.08
CA GLU A 264 14.35 22.26 -4.68
C GLU A 264 15.23 23.02 -3.68
N THR A 265 15.46 22.41 -2.51
CA THR A 265 16.76 22.35 -1.82
C THR A 265 16.70 21.15 -0.91
#